data_AF-A0A383AL49-F1
#
_entry.id   AF-A0A383AL49-F1
#
_cell.length_a   1.000
_cell.length_b   1.000
_cell.length_c   1.000
_cell.angle_alpha   90.00
_cell.angle_beta   90.00
_cell.angle_gamma   90.00
#
_symmetry.space_group_name_H-M   'P 1'
#
loop_
_entity.id
_entity.type
_entity.pdbx_description
1 polymer ?
#
loop_
_entity_poly.entity_id
_entity_poly.type
_entity_poly.pdbx_seq_one_letter_code
_entity_poly.pdbx_strand_id
1 'polypeptide(L)' 'VFSGYYELTSLLGNITIKDGNIFSHTHITFSDTNYRVFGGHLFDAKITAAGEFVMI' A
#
# COMPACT_ATOMS: atom_id res chain seq x y z
N VAL A 1 -1.24 5.58 -12.93
CA VAL A 1 -1.12 4.11 -12.96
C VAL A 1 0.36 3.78 -12.98
N PHE A 2 0.85 3.03 -11.99
CA PHE A 2 2.25 2.61 -11.91
C PHE A 2 2.39 1.19 -12.49
N SER A 3 3.49 0.90 -13.18
CA SER A 3 3.73 -0.40 -13.82
C SER A 3 5.18 -0.82 -13.63
N GLY A 4 5.40 -2.08 -13.27
CA GLY A 4 6.73 -2.62 -12.98
C GLY A 4 6.83 -3.12 -11.54
N TYR A 5 8.05 -3.41 -11.11
CA TYR A 5 8.35 -3.85 -9.76
C TYR A 5 8.72 -2.65 -8.90
N TYR A 6 8.12 -2.62 -7.71
CA TYR A 6 8.37 -1.59 -6.71
C TYR A 6 8.55 -2.26 -5.35
N GLU A 7 9.46 -1.72 -4.56
CA GLU A 7 9.63 -2.15 -3.17
C GLU A 7 8.66 -1.40 -2.27
N LEU A 8 7.95 -2.14 -1.41
CA LEU A 8 7.08 -1.55 -0.40
C LEU A 8 7.94 -1.01 0.74
N THR A 9 8.05 0.32 0.87
CA THR A 9 8.86 0.93 1.93
C THR A 9 8.04 1.25 3.18
N SER A 10 6.74 1.54 3.03
CA SER A 10 5.81 1.68 4.15
C SER A 10 4.36 1.54 3.69
N LEU A 11 3.52 0.92 4.51
CA LEU A 11 2.07 0.95 4.39
C LEU A 11 1.50 1.28 5.77
N LEU A 12 0.82 2.42 5.89
CA LEU A 12 0.20 2.88 7.14
C LEU A 12 -1.27 3.14 6.92
N GLY A 13 -2.10 2.77 7.89
CA GLY A 13 -3.53 2.96 7.78
C GLY A 13 -4.30 2.44 8.98
N ASN A 14 -5.61 2.39 8.80
CA ASN A 14 -6.54 1.81 9.77
C ASN A 14 -7.65 1.05 9.05
N ILE A 15 -8.32 0.19 9.81
CA ILE A 15 -9.51 -0.55 9.39
C ILE A 15 -10.68 -0.01 10.19
N THR A 16 -11.78 0.31 9.50
CA THR A 16 -13.02 0.80 10.08
C THR A 16 -14.22 0.09 9.45
N ILE A 17 -15.43 0.43 9.87
CA ILE A 17 -16.68 0.03 9.23
C ILE A 17 -17.25 1.26 8.49
N LYS A 18 -17.51 1.10 7.20
CA LYS A 18 -18.16 2.10 6.35
C LYS A 18 -19.34 1.46 5.63
N ASP A 19 -20.52 2.06 5.75
CA ASP A 19 -21.75 1.56 5.12
C ASP A 19 -22.02 0.06 5.41
N GLY A 20 -21.75 -0.36 6.66
CA GLY A 20 -21.90 -1.75 7.11
C GLY A 20 -20.80 -2.71 6.68
N ASN A 21 -19.79 -2.24 5.94
CA ASN A 21 -18.71 -3.06 5.40
C ASN A 21 -17.35 -2.70 6.00
N ILE A 22 -16.45 -3.67 6.09
CA ILE A 22 -15.05 -3.44 6.47
C ILE A 22 -14.40 -2.54 5.42
N PHE A 23 -13.76 -1.46 5.87
CA PHE A 23 -13.11 -0.47 5.01
C PHE A 23 -11.70 -0.19 5.51
N SER A 24 -10.72 -0.32 4.63
CA SER A 24 -9.31 0.00 4.91
C SER A 24 -8.98 1.37 4.33
N HIS A 25 -8.49 2.28 5.17
CA HIS A 25 -7.89 3.54 4.72
C HIS A 25 -6.39 3.45 4.91
N THR A 26 -5.65 3.34 3.80
CA THR A 26 -4.19 3.21 3.82
C THR A 26 -3.50 4.23 2.92
N HIS A 27 -2.28 4.60 3.33
CA HIS A 27 -1.33 5.38 2.54
C HIS A 27 -0.05 4.56 2.39
N ILE A 28 0.53 4.62 1.20
CA ILE A 28 1.68 3.81 0.80
C ILE A 28 2.87 4.73 0.48
N THR A 29 4.07 4.24 0.76
CA THR A 29 5.30 4.68 0.09
C THR A 29 5.98 3.49 -0.55
N PHE A 30 6.50 3.67 -1.75
CA PHE A 30 7.15 2.62 -2.51
C PHE A 30 8.24 3.20 -3.42
N SER A 31 9.27 2.40 -3.74
CA SER A 31 10.40 2.85 -4.57
C SER A 31 10.54 2.07 -5.88
N ASP A 32 10.92 2.78 -6.95
CA ASP A 32 11.26 2.16 -8.24
C ASP A 32 12.69 1.58 -8.23
N THR A 33 13.07 0.92 -9.32
CA THR A 33 14.43 0.36 -9.51
C THR A 33 15.54 1.40 -9.61
N ASN A 34 15.20 2.70 -9.70
CA ASN A 34 16.15 3.82 -9.65
C ASN A 34 16.16 4.50 -8.27
N TYR A 35 15.58 3.86 -7.25
CA TYR A 35 15.46 4.37 -5.88
C TYR A 35 14.62 5.65 -5.74
N ARG A 36 13.78 5.98 -6.73
CA ARG A 36 12.82 7.10 -6.59
C ARG A 36 11.65 6.65 -5.74
N VAL A 37 11.31 7.45 -4.72
CA VAL A 37 10.20 7.16 -3.82
C VAL A 37 8.95 7.90 -4.27
N PHE A 38 7.84 7.19 -4.29
CA PHE A 38 6.49 7.70 -4.54
C PHE A 38 5.62 7.40 -3.33
N GLY A 39 4.56 8.17 -3.14
CA GLY A 39 3.61 7.91 -2.06
C GLY A 39 2.28 8.63 -2.22
N GLY A 40 1.32 8.21 -1.41
CA GLY A 40 -0.04 8.76 -1.40
C GLY A 40 -1.08 7.75 -0.90
N HIS A 41 -2.35 8.01 -1.21
CA HIS A 41 -3.45 7.12 -0.88
C HIS A 41 -3.38 5.84 -1.73
N LEU A 42 -3.49 4.67 -1.08
CA LEU A 42 -3.50 3.39 -1.78
C LEU A 42 -4.94 3.01 -2.14
N PHE A 43 -5.22 2.96 -3.44
CA PHE A 43 -6.49 2.44 -3.96
C PHE A 43 -6.41 0.93 -4.20
N ASP A 44 -5.41 0.50 -4.97
CA ASP A 44 -5.12 -0.91 -5.24
C ASP A 44 -3.63 -1.11 -5.51
N ALA A 45 -3.14 -2.32 -5.26
CA ALA A 45 -1.83 -2.79 -5.67
C ALA A 45 -1.81 -4.32 -5.77
N LYS A 46 -0.90 -4.85 -6.59
CA LYS A 46 -0.65 -6.29 -6.72
C LYS A 46 0.65 -6.67 -6.02
N ILE A 47 0.56 -7.52 -5.00
CA ILE A 47 1.72 -8.14 -4.36
C ILE A 47 2.32 -9.18 -5.31
N THR A 48 3.61 -9.06 -5.63
CA THR A 48 4.30 -9.99 -6.55
C THR A 48 5.04 -11.12 -5.83
N ALA A 49 5.76 -10.83 -4.76
CA ALA A 49 6.59 -11.79 -4.03
C ALA A 49 6.12 -11.93 -2.58
N ALA A 50 6.25 -10.87 -1.78
CA ALA A 50 5.79 -10.82 -0.41
C ALA A 50 5.22 -9.43 -0.06
N GLY A 51 4.31 -9.41 0.91
CA GLY A 51 3.86 -8.20 1.59
C GLY A 51 3.68 -8.57 3.05
N GLU A 52 4.55 -8.04 3.90
CA GLU A 52 4.56 -8.34 5.33
C GLU A 52 3.90 -7.18 6.09
N PHE A 53 2.85 -7.49 6.85
CA PHE A 53 2.03 -6.48 7.51
C PHE A 53 1.76 -6.88 8.96
N VAL A 54 1.70 -5.88 9.84
CA VAL A 54 1.26 -6.04 11.22
C VAL A 54 -0.03 -5.26 11.39
N MET A 55 -1.07 -5.92 11.89
CA MET A 55 -2.34 -5.32 12.27
C MET A 55 -2.49 -5.47 13.79
N ILE A 56 -2.76 -4.36 14.48
CA ILE A 56 -2.90 -4.26 15.94
C ILE A 56 -4.26 -3.65 16.24
#